data_AF-A0A7J5W7Z1-F1
#
_entry.id   AF-A0A7J5W7Z1-F1
#
_cell.length_a   1.000
_cell.length_b   1.000
_cell.length_c   1.000
_cell.angle_alpha   90.00
_cell.angle_beta   90.00
_cell.angle_gamma   90.00
#
_symmetry.space_group_name_H-M   'P 1'
#
loop_
_entity.id
_entity.type
_entity.pdbx_description
1 polymer ?
#
loop_
_entity_poly.entity_id
_entity_poly.type
_entity_poly.pdbx_seq_one_letter_code
_entity_poly.pdbx_strand_id
1 'polypeptide(L)'
;MARSTRLYQRAQSPLIQGLSKRQRPWWQPAVGAFCSSLLAVFAIWWLLAVAQGTSPLGALVIFVVEPPFVLFRILPGALIGAVGGVLGARAWGSSHPWIVGAVLGSVFGGATLAYIMLIGGQA
;
A
#
# COMPACT_ATOMS: atom_id res chain seq x y z
N MET A 1 13.41 -51.30 -15.39
CA MET A 1 13.52 -51.08 -13.93
C MET A 1 13.94 -49.63 -13.68
N ALA A 2 13.01 -48.75 -13.34
CA ALA A 2 13.31 -47.34 -13.08
C ALA A 2 13.76 -47.19 -11.62
N ARG A 3 15.03 -46.83 -11.40
CA ARG A 3 15.56 -46.49 -10.07
C ARG A 3 14.89 -45.19 -9.61
N SER A 4 14.06 -45.26 -8.58
CA SER A 4 13.56 -44.08 -7.91
C SER A 4 14.71 -43.41 -7.16
N THR A 5 15.23 -42.31 -7.69
CA THR A 5 16.07 -41.39 -6.94
C THR A 5 15.20 -40.70 -5.89
N ARG A 6 15.16 -41.26 -4.68
CA ARG A 6 14.65 -40.53 -3.50
C ARG A 6 15.61 -39.37 -3.26
N LEU A 7 15.24 -38.19 -3.74
CA LEU A 7 15.86 -36.94 -3.31
C LEU A 7 15.69 -36.88 -1.79
N TYR A 8 16.80 -36.99 -1.06
CA TYR A 8 16.87 -36.63 0.36
C TYR A 8 16.61 -35.12 0.47
N GLN A 9 15.34 -34.72 0.37
CA GLN A 9 14.92 -33.37 0.67
C GLN A 9 15.04 -33.19 2.18
N ARG A 10 16.08 -32.45 2.60
CA ARG A 10 16.23 -31.98 3.99
C ARG A 10 14.88 -31.48 4.50
N ALA A 11 14.51 -31.84 5.74
CA ALA A 11 13.27 -31.42 6.40
C ALA A 11 13.08 -29.88 6.49
N GLN A 12 14.14 -29.12 6.19
CA GLN A 12 14.16 -27.66 6.10
C GLN A 12 14.28 -27.14 4.66
N SER A 13 13.88 -27.92 3.66
CA SER A 13 13.81 -27.44 2.28
C SER A 13 12.82 -26.27 2.21
N PRO A 14 13.24 -25.06 1.75
CA PRO A 14 12.38 -23.89 1.65
C PRO A 14 11.11 -24.12 0.80
N LEU A 15 11.16 -25.12 -0.07
CA LEU A 15 10.06 -25.58 -0.92
C LEU A 15 8.96 -26.34 -0.15
N ILE A 16 9.30 -27.04 0.95
CA ILE A 16 8.35 -27.87 1.71
C ILE A 16 7.58 -27.03 2.75
N GLN A 17 8.18 -25.94 3.25
CA GLN A 17 7.62 -25.18 4.38
C GLN A 17 6.81 -23.95 3.98
N GLY A 18 6.55 -23.72 2.68
CA GLY A 18 5.93 -22.46 2.21
C GLY A 18 6.74 -21.20 2.56
N LEU A 19 7.97 -21.37 3.04
CA LEU A 19 8.83 -20.30 3.54
C LEU A 19 9.36 -19.41 2.42
N SER A 20 9.37 -19.87 1.16
CA SER A 20 9.81 -19.03 0.03
C SER A 20 8.90 -17.80 -0.19
N LYS A 21 7.62 -17.85 0.21
CA LYS A 21 6.73 -16.67 0.21
C LYS A 21 6.96 -15.78 1.44
N ARG A 22 7.35 -16.35 2.59
CA ARG A 22 7.64 -15.61 3.84
C ARG A 22 9.03 -14.99 3.90
N GLN A 23 10.00 -15.48 3.13
CA GLN A 23 11.36 -14.93 3.03
C GLN A 23 11.47 -13.73 2.08
N ARG A 24 10.37 -13.27 1.47
CA ARG A 24 10.42 -12.00 0.73
C ARG A 24 10.86 -10.88 1.67
N PRO A 25 11.82 -10.03 1.24
CA PRO A 25 12.29 -8.92 2.04
C PRO A 25 11.13 -8.10 2.58
N TRP A 26 11.23 -7.63 3.82
CA TRP A 26 10.16 -6.87 4.47
C TRP A 26 9.77 -5.60 3.71
N TRP A 27 10.72 -5.02 2.97
CA TRP A 27 10.50 -3.83 2.16
C TRP A 27 9.65 -4.09 0.91
N GLN A 28 9.68 -5.29 0.31
CA GLN A 28 8.89 -5.56 -0.91
C GLN A 28 7.37 -5.39 -0.72
N PRO A 29 6.72 -6.01 0.29
CA PRO A 29 5.31 -5.79 0.55
C PRO A 29 5.02 -4.39 1.07
N ALA A 30 5.98 -3.73 1.73
CA ALA A 30 5.81 -2.34 2.20
C ALA A 30 5.80 -1.34 1.04
N VAL A 31 6.70 -1.50 0.06
CA VAL A 31 6.71 -0.70 -1.17
C VAL A 31 5.43 -0.92 -1.97
N GLY A 32 5.01 -2.18 -2.15
CA GLY A 32 3.74 -2.48 -2.81
C GLY A 32 2.54 -1.85 -2.10
N ALA A 33 2.47 -2.01 -0.78
CA ALA A 33 1.44 -1.39 0.05
C ALA A 33 1.41 0.13 -0.07
N PHE A 34 2.58 0.77 -0.06
CA PHE A 34 2.71 2.22 -0.19
C PHE A 34 2.31 2.74 -1.57
N CYS A 35 2.74 2.09 -2.65
CA CYS A 35 2.32 2.47 -4.00
C CYS A 35 0.81 2.28 -4.17
N SER A 36 0.26 1.16 -3.68
CA SER A 36 -1.17 0.90 -3.73
C SER A 36 -1.98 1.89 -2.89
N SER A 37 -1.47 2.31 -1.73
CA SER A 37 -2.18 3.29 -0.89
C SER A 37 -2.24 4.67 -1.51
N LEU A 38 -1.16 5.13 -2.13
CA LEU A 38 -1.15 6.39 -2.87
C LEU A 38 -2.15 6.37 -4.04
N LEU A 39 -2.16 5.28 -4.81
CA LEU A 39 -3.13 5.10 -5.90
C LEU A 39 -4.57 5.07 -5.39
N ALA A 40 -4.82 4.41 -4.25
CA ALA A 40 -6.16 4.32 -3.66
C ALA A 40 -6.66 5.69 -3.18
N VAL A 41 -5.82 6.44 -2.43
CA VAL A 41 -6.16 7.80 -1.99
C VAL A 41 -6.44 8.70 -3.19
N PHE A 42 -5.63 8.58 -4.25
CA PHE A 42 -5.82 9.32 -5.49
C PHE A 42 -7.15 8.95 -6.18
N ALA A 43 -7.44 7.66 -6.34
CA ALA A 43 -8.67 7.20 -6.97
C ALA A 43 -9.91 7.70 -6.21
N ILE A 44 -9.86 7.69 -4.87
CA ILE A 44 -10.95 8.19 -4.02
C ILE A 44 -11.12 9.70 -4.20
N TRP A 45 -10.03 10.48 -4.17
CA TRP A 45 -10.09 11.93 -4.39
C TRP A 45 -10.65 12.27 -5.78
N TRP A 46 -10.18 11.58 -6.82
CA TRP A 46 -10.65 11.77 -8.18
C TRP A 46 -12.15 11.45 -8.31
N LEU A 47 -12.61 10.35 -7.71
CA LEU A 47 -14.03 10.00 -7.67
C LEU A 47 -14.87 11.08 -6.97
N LEU A 48 -14.37 11.65 -5.86
CA LEU A 48 -15.04 12.74 -5.15
C LEU A 48 -15.12 14.00 -6.01
N ALA A 49 -14.04 14.39 -6.70
CA ALA A 49 -14.02 15.56 -7.57
C ALA A 49 -15.01 15.43 -8.73
N VAL A 50 -15.09 14.23 -9.34
CA VAL A 50 -16.08 13.93 -10.39
C VAL A 50 -17.50 13.94 -9.83
N ALA A 51 -17.72 13.38 -8.64
CA ALA A 51 -19.03 13.40 -7.98
C ALA A 51 -19.50 14.82 -7.63
N GLN A 52 -18.56 15.76 -7.41
CA GLN A 52 -18.85 17.18 -7.17
C GLN A 52 -19.08 18.00 -8.45
N GLY A 53 -19.10 17.35 -9.62
CA GLY A 53 -19.39 18.01 -10.91
C GLY A 53 -18.17 18.44 -11.71
N THR A 54 -16.96 18.10 -11.26
CA THR A 54 -15.74 18.34 -12.07
C THR A 54 -15.72 17.37 -13.24
N SER A 55 -15.37 17.85 -14.44
CA SER A 55 -15.17 16.95 -15.57
C SER A 55 -14.05 15.93 -15.26
N PRO A 56 -14.16 14.66 -15.71
CA PRO A 56 -13.16 13.62 -15.45
C PRO A 56 -11.74 14.03 -15.86
N LEU A 57 -11.63 14.73 -16.99
CA LEU A 57 -10.39 15.30 -17.50
C LEU A 57 -9.91 16.49 -16.66
N GLY A 58 -10.81 17.37 -16.23
CA GLY A 58 -10.47 18.49 -15.35
C GLY A 58 -9.90 18.03 -14.01
N ALA A 59 -10.47 16.98 -13.40
CA ALA A 59 -9.96 16.39 -12.16
C ALA A 59 -8.56 15.78 -12.33
N LEU A 60 -8.28 15.16 -13.47
CA LEU A 60 -6.93 14.67 -13.80
C LEU A 60 -5.94 15.83 -13.99
N VAL A 61 -6.35 16.90 -14.65
CA VAL A 61 -5.48 18.06 -14.92
C VAL A 61 -5.11 18.79 -13.61
N ILE A 62 -6.06 19.01 -12.71
CA ILE A 62 -5.80 19.62 -11.39
C ILE A 62 -4.74 18.82 -10.63
N PHE A 63 -4.81 17.49 -10.70
CA PHE A 63 -3.82 16.62 -10.07
C PHE A 63 -2.43 16.68 -10.73
N VAL A 64 -2.37 16.75 -12.06
CA VAL A 64 -1.10 16.85 -12.81
C VAL A 64 -0.43 18.21 -12.62
N VAL A 65 -1.19 19.26 -12.29
CA VAL A 65 -0.68 20.64 -12.13
C VAL A 65 -0.33 20.98 -10.67
N GLU A 66 -0.97 20.38 -9.66
CA GLU A 66 -0.61 20.54 -8.24
C GLU A 66 0.22 19.39 -7.56
N PRO A 67 1.04 18.59 -8.28
CA PRO A 67 1.52 17.32 -7.74
C PRO A 67 2.42 17.42 -6.51
N PRO A 68 3.34 18.39 -6.34
CA PRO A 68 4.26 18.33 -5.20
C PRO A 68 3.54 18.59 -3.88
N PHE A 69 2.69 19.63 -3.80
CA PHE A 69 2.12 20.04 -2.52
C PHE A 69 1.15 19.00 -1.94
N VAL A 70 0.32 18.39 -2.77
CA VAL A 70 -0.65 17.38 -2.32
C VAL A 70 0.05 16.04 -2.02
N LEU A 71 0.96 15.57 -2.87
CA LEU A 71 1.69 14.32 -2.58
C LEU A 71 2.54 14.42 -1.32
N PHE A 72 3.32 15.50 -1.15
CA PHE A 72 4.20 15.66 0.02
C PHE A 72 3.44 15.65 1.34
N ARG A 73 2.18 16.08 1.32
CA ARG A 73 1.29 16.10 2.49
C ARG A 73 0.73 14.71 2.83
N ILE A 74 0.43 13.89 1.83
CA ILE A 74 -0.15 12.54 2.00
C ILE A 74 0.93 11.50 2.31
N LEU A 75 2.13 11.71 1.77
CA LEU A 75 3.27 10.79 1.83
C LEU A 75 3.59 10.26 3.23
N PRO A 76 3.70 11.11 4.28
CA PRO A 76 4.07 10.66 5.61
C PRO A 76 3.03 9.72 6.21
N GLY A 77 1.74 10.07 6.11
CA GLY A 77 0.65 9.24 6.61
C GLY A 77 0.54 7.92 5.86
N ALA A 78 0.62 7.97 4.53
CA ALA A 78 0.57 6.78 3.68
C ALA A 78 1.75 5.82 3.96
N LEU A 79 2.95 6.35 4.19
CA LEU A 79 4.14 5.58 4.52
C LEU A 79 4.03 4.91 5.88
N ILE A 80 3.64 5.67 6.92
CA ILE A 80 3.49 5.15 8.29
C ILE A 80 2.40 4.07 8.32
N GLY A 81 1.25 4.32 7.68
CA GLY A 81 0.16 3.35 7.62
C GLY A 81 0.53 2.10 6.83
N ALA A 82 1.26 2.24 5.72
CA ALA A 82 1.70 1.10 4.91
C ALA A 82 2.73 0.24 5.65
N VAL A 83 3.75 0.85 6.23
CA VAL A 83 4.81 0.13 6.97
C VAL A 83 4.23 -0.50 8.23
N GLY A 84 3.48 0.26 9.04
CA GLY A 84 2.83 -0.24 10.25
C GLY A 84 1.85 -1.37 9.95
N GLY A 85 1.05 -1.21 8.88
CA GLY A 85 0.12 -2.24 8.44
C GLY A 85 0.81 -3.51 7.94
N VAL A 86 1.91 -3.41 7.19
CA VAL A 86 2.69 -4.59 6.76
C VAL A 86 3.36 -5.29 7.94
N LEU A 87 3.96 -4.54 8.87
CA LEU A 87 4.65 -5.11 10.02
C LEU A 87 3.67 -5.80 10.98
N GLY A 88 2.58 -5.10 11.34
CA GLY A 88 1.48 -5.69 12.08
C GLY A 88 0.93 -6.90 11.34
N ALA A 89 0.83 -6.82 10.01
CA ALA A 89 0.28 -7.91 9.23
C ALA A 89 1.18 -9.16 9.16
N ARG A 90 2.49 -9.00 9.36
CA ARG A 90 3.42 -10.12 9.47
C ARG A 90 3.44 -10.71 10.87
N ALA A 91 3.25 -9.90 11.91
CA ALA A 91 3.29 -10.34 13.30
C ALA A 91 2.19 -11.36 13.65
N TRP A 92 0.94 -11.10 13.25
CA TRP A 92 -0.19 -12.04 13.38
C TRP A 92 -0.28 -13.12 12.29
N GLY A 93 0.70 -13.19 11.38
CA GLY A 93 0.85 -14.29 10.44
C GLY A 93 -0.01 -14.26 9.16
N SER A 94 -0.53 -13.09 8.75
CA SER A 94 -1.32 -12.97 7.52
C SER A 94 -0.57 -13.45 6.28
N SER A 95 -1.30 -14.11 5.39
CA SER A 95 -0.82 -14.59 4.10
C SER A 95 -0.61 -13.46 3.08
N HIS A 96 -1.25 -12.30 3.28
CA HIS A 96 -1.16 -11.14 2.37
C HIS A 96 -0.92 -9.83 3.12
N PRO A 97 0.28 -9.65 3.71
CA PRO A 97 0.57 -8.48 4.53
C PRO A 97 0.55 -7.16 3.76
N TRP A 98 0.80 -7.21 2.45
CA TRP A 98 0.78 -6.02 1.58
C TRP A 98 -0.63 -5.42 1.42
N ILE A 99 -1.70 -6.23 1.46
CA ILE A 99 -3.07 -5.74 1.36
C ILE A 99 -3.43 -4.95 2.61
N VAL A 100 -3.12 -5.52 3.79
CA VAL A 100 -3.37 -4.87 5.08
C VAL A 100 -2.59 -3.56 5.18
N GLY A 101 -1.32 -3.58 4.74
CA GLY A 101 -0.51 -2.39 4.57
C GLY A 101 -1.16 -1.36 3.65
N ALA A 102 -1.65 -1.77 2.47
CA ALA A 102 -2.28 -0.85 1.52
C ALA A 102 -3.55 -0.21 2.10
N VAL A 103 -4.38 -0.98 2.81
CA VAL A 103 -5.60 -0.47 3.46
C VAL A 103 -5.23 0.55 4.53
N LEU A 104 -4.35 0.19 5.47
CA LEU A 104 -3.94 1.11 6.54
C LEU A 104 -3.20 2.33 5.99
N GLY A 105 -2.33 2.16 5.00
CA GLY A 105 -1.68 3.27 4.29
C GLY A 105 -2.71 4.22 3.65
N SER A 106 -3.78 3.68 3.06
CA SER A 106 -4.81 4.50 2.41
C SER A 106 -5.62 5.29 3.45
N VAL A 107 -5.95 4.66 4.57
CA VAL A 107 -6.68 5.31 5.68
C VAL A 107 -5.84 6.43 6.29
N PHE A 108 -4.59 6.16 6.65
CA PHE A 108 -3.72 7.17 7.26
C PHE A 108 -3.34 8.29 6.27
N GLY A 109 -3.07 7.94 5.00
CA GLY A 109 -2.83 8.93 3.94
C GLY A 109 -4.05 9.83 3.70
N GLY A 110 -5.25 9.25 3.60
CA GLY A 110 -6.50 10.00 3.47
C GLY A 110 -6.83 10.86 4.70
N ALA A 111 -6.61 10.34 5.91
CA ALA A 111 -6.79 11.10 7.15
C ALA A 111 -5.84 12.31 7.22
N THR A 112 -4.59 12.13 6.77
CA THR A 112 -3.60 13.22 6.72
C THR A 112 -4.04 14.30 5.73
N LEU A 113 -4.52 13.90 4.55
CA LEU A 113 -5.09 14.82 3.57
C LEU A 113 -6.27 15.61 4.15
N ALA A 114 -7.23 14.92 4.76
CA ALA A 114 -8.43 15.51 5.34
C ALA A 114 -8.08 16.49 6.48
N TYR A 115 -7.19 16.10 7.38
CA TYR A 115 -6.70 16.94 8.47
C TYR A 115 -6.09 18.24 7.96
N ILE A 116 -5.26 18.16 6.91
CA ILE A 116 -4.60 19.33 6.34
C ILE A 116 -5.59 20.22 5.58
N MET A 117 -6.57 19.65 4.87
CA MET A 117 -7.63 20.45 4.24
C MET A 117 -8.50 21.18 5.26
N LEU A 118 -8.80 20.54 6.40
CA LEU A 118 -9.59 21.15 7.47
C LEU A 118 -8.84 22.28 8.19
N ILE A 119 -7.53 22.14 8.42
CA ILE A 119 -6.73 23.17 9.10
C ILE A 119 -6.25 24.25 8.13
N GLY A 120 -5.88 23.88 6.91
CA GLY A 120 -5.41 24.81 5.88
C GLY A 120 -6.51 25.71 5.30
N GLY A 121 -7.79 25.33 5.44
CA GLY A 121 -8.93 26.17 5.08
C GLY A 121 -9.36 27.18 6.17
N GLN A 122 -8.66 27.22 7.31
CA GLN A 122 -8.94 28.12 8.45
C GLN A 122 -7.92 29.28 8.55
N ALA A 123 -7.02 29.44 7.58
CA ALA A 123 -6.05 30.52 7.49
C ALA A 123 -6.32 31.37 6.25
#